data_AF-A0A6I5NRS8-F1
#
_entry.id   AF-A0A6I5NRS8-F1
#
_cell.length_a   1.000
_cell.length_b   1.000
_cell.length_c   1.000
_cell.angle_alpha   90.00
_cell.angle_beta   90.00
_cell.angle_gamma   90.00
#
_symmetry.space_group_name_H-M   'P 1'
#
loop_
_entity.id
_entity.type
_entity.pdbx_description
1 polymer ?
#
loop_
_entity_poly.entity_id
_entity_poly.type
_entity_poly.pdbx_seq_one_letter_code
_entity_poly.pdbx_strand_id
1 'polypeptide(L)'
;MTTDAPKTPPEPARSSFWGIFLSTFVTIFLAELGDKTQVTTLLISAESHSPWIVFLGAASALIATSLIGVLLGRWLAKRVSAKTLDTLAAVLLLLITVGLVSDIVG
;
A
#
# COMPACT_ATOMS: atom_id res chain seq x y z
N MET A 1 -39.99 -7.32 34.37
CA MET A 1 -39.01 -8.30 33.86
C MET A 1 -39.27 -8.47 32.36
N THR A 2 -38.84 -7.51 31.53
CA THR A 2 -38.98 -7.60 30.07
C THR A 2 -37.81 -8.43 29.55
N THR A 3 -38.13 -9.54 28.88
CA THR A 3 -37.13 -10.41 28.27
C THR A 3 -36.56 -9.70 27.04
N ASP A 4 -35.31 -9.24 27.14
CA ASP A 4 -34.59 -8.73 25.96
C ASP A 4 -34.26 -9.94 25.08
N ALA A 5 -34.91 -10.03 23.93
CA ALA A 5 -34.59 -11.04 22.93
C ALA A 5 -33.12 -10.88 22.48
N PRO A 6 -32.40 -11.99 22.22
CA PRO A 6 -31.03 -11.93 21.71
C PRO A 6 -31.00 -11.21 20.35
N LYS A 7 -30.32 -10.07 20.32
CA LYS A 7 -30.11 -9.25 19.13
C LYS A 7 -29.17 -10.01 18.20
N THR A 8 -29.64 -10.43 17.03
CA THR A 8 -28.77 -11.07 16.04
C THR A 8 -27.67 -10.09 15.63
N PRO A 9 -26.39 -10.52 15.53
CA PRO A 9 -25.32 -9.67 15.06
C PRO A 9 -25.63 -9.13 13.66
N PRO A 10 -25.31 -7.86 13.36
CA PRO A 10 -25.52 -7.31 12.02
C PRO A 10 -24.75 -8.14 10.98
N GLU A 11 -25.39 -8.48 9.87
CA GLU A 11 -24.74 -9.16 8.75
C GLU A 11 -23.56 -8.32 8.23
N PRO A 12 -22.41 -8.95 7.91
CA PRO A 12 -21.30 -8.23 7.31
C PRO A 12 -21.75 -7.62 5.97
N ALA A 13 -21.66 -6.29 5.88
CA ALA A 13 -22.06 -5.54 4.70
C ALA A 13 -21.32 -6.06 3.47
N ARG A 14 -22.07 -6.49 2.44
CA ARG A 14 -21.51 -6.95 1.17
C ARG A 14 -20.86 -5.76 0.46
N SER A 15 -19.54 -5.64 0.55
CA SER A 15 -18.81 -4.58 -0.12
C SER A 15 -18.85 -4.80 -1.64
N SER A 16 -19.39 -3.83 -2.36
CA SER A 16 -19.34 -3.81 -3.83
C SER A 16 -17.89 -3.75 -4.28
N PHE A 17 -17.54 -4.45 -5.36
CA PHE A 17 -16.20 -4.37 -5.98
C PHE A 17 -15.76 -2.92 -6.18
N TRP A 18 -16.67 -2.06 -6.62
CA TRP A 18 -16.42 -0.62 -6.78
C TRP A 18 -16.15 0.09 -5.45
N GLY A 19 -16.79 -0.33 -4.37
CA GLY A 19 -16.52 0.19 -3.03
C GLY A 19 -15.14 -0.22 -2.52
N ILE A 20 -14.72 -1.47 -2.76
CA ILE A 20 -13.38 -1.95 -2.41
C ILE A 20 -12.32 -1.23 -3.25
N PHE A 21 -12.56 -1.12 -4.56
CA PHE A 21 -11.66 -0.43 -5.48
C PHE A 21 -11.45 1.03 -5.07
N LEU A 22 -12.55 1.77 -4.88
CA LEU A 22 -12.46 3.20 -4.57
C LEU A 22 -11.85 3.46 -3.19
N SER A 23 -12.22 2.68 -2.17
CA SER A 23 -11.64 2.82 -0.82
C SER A 23 -10.15 2.49 -0.82
N THR A 24 -9.74 1.40 -1.48
CA THR A 24 -8.33 1.02 -1.61
C THR A 24 -7.57 2.09 -2.39
N PHE A 25 -8.11 2.55 -3.52
CA PHE A 25 -7.51 3.62 -4.33
C PHE A 25 -7.30 4.89 -3.51
N VAL A 26 -8.34 5.41 -2.86
CA VAL A 26 -8.24 6.65 -2.07
C VAL A 26 -7.28 6.50 -0.90
N THR A 27 -7.30 5.35 -0.20
CA THR A 27 -6.40 5.10 0.93
C THR A 27 -4.95 5.10 0.48
N ILE A 28 -4.62 4.37 -0.59
CA ILE A 28 -3.25 4.29 -1.12
C ILE A 28 -2.85 5.63 -1.71
N PHE A 29 -3.73 6.28 -2.48
CA PHE A 29 -3.47 7.58 -3.10
C PHE A 29 -3.12 8.64 -2.05
N LEU A 30 -3.89 8.73 -0.96
CA LEU A 30 -3.60 9.66 0.13
C LEU A 30 -2.31 9.28 0.88
N ALA A 31 -2.03 7.99 1.06
CA ALA A 31 -0.80 7.53 1.72
C ALA A 31 0.45 7.82 0.89
N GLU A 32 0.34 7.82 -0.44
CA GLU A 32 1.46 8.06 -1.36
C GLU A 32 1.54 9.51 -1.87
N LEU A 33 0.52 10.33 -1.64
CA LEU A 33 0.48 11.72 -2.09
C LEU A 33 1.64 12.53 -1.49
N GLY A 34 2.50 13.06 -2.37
CA GLY A 34 3.67 13.83 -1.96
C GLY A 34 4.92 12.99 -1.65
N ASP A 35 4.92 11.69 -2.01
CA ASP A 35 6.16 10.93 -2.00
C ASP A 35 7.19 11.54 -2.95
N LYS A 36 8.47 11.41 -2.59
CA LYS A 36 9.60 11.95 -3.36
C LYS A 36 9.60 11.42 -4.79
N THR A 37 9.15 10.17 -4.98
CA THR A 37 9.01 9.54 -6.30
C THR A 37 8.02 10.27 -7.21
N GLN A 38 6.95 10.88 -6.67
CA GLN A 38 5.99 11.67 -7.45
C GLN A 38 6.62 12.99 -7.93
N VAL A 39 7.38 13.68 -7.08
CA VAL A 39 8.11 14.90 -7.46
C VAL A 39 9.16 14.59 -8.52
N THR A 40 9.92 13.50 -8.37
CA THR A 40 10.88 13.05 -9.40
C THR A 40 10.19 12.74 -10.72
N THR A 41 9.05 12.05 -10.69
CA THR A 41 8.28 11.75 -11.92
C THR A 41 7.74 13.01 -12.58
N LEU A 42 7.26 13.99 -11.79
CA LEU A 42 6.81 15.29 -12.28
C LEU A 42 7.96 16.10 -12.89
N LEU A 43 9.14 16.10 -12.27
CA LEU A 43 10.34 16.77 -12.81
C LEU A 43 10.80 16.14 -14.12
N ILE A 44 10.88 14.80 -14.18
CA ILE A 44 11.19 14.07 -15.42
C ILE A 44 10.14 14.36 -16.50
N SER A 45 8.86 14.46 -16.12
CA SER A 45 7.78 14.80 -17.04
C SER A 45 7.84 16.26 -17.52
N ALA A 46 8.33 17.18 -16.67
CA ALA A 46 8.46 18.60 -16.99
C ALA A 46 9.66 18.88 -17.91
N GLU A 47 10.76 18.13 -17.76
CA GLU A 47 11.92 18.20 -18.67
C GLU A 47 11.72 17.42 -19.97
N SER A 48 10.81 16.45 -20.00
CA SER A 48 10.58 15.63 -21.19
C SER A 48 9.71 16.37 -22.23
N HIS A 49 10.14 16.38 -23.49
CA HIS A 49 9.32 16.85 -24.62
C HIS A 49 8.06 16.01 -24.86
N SER A 50 7.88 14.89 -24.17
CA SER A 50 6.69 14.04 -24.25
C SER A 50 6.21 13.56 -22.86
N PRO A 51 5.39 14.36 -22.15
CA PRO A 51 4.91 14.03 -20.80
C PRO A 51 4.07 12.74 -20.75
N TRP A 52 3.38 12.41 -21.85
CA TRP A 52 2.59 11.18 -21.95
C TRP A 52 3.43 9.90 -21.88
N ILE A 53 4.65 9.92 -22.45
CA ILE A 53 5.54 8.76 -22.41
C ILE A 53 6.05 8.53 -20.98
N VAL A 54 6.38 9.60 -20.28
CA VAL A 54 6.81 9.53 -18.87
C VAL A 54 5.69 8.99 -17.99
N PHE A 55 4.46 9.49 -18.18
CA PHE A 55 3.29 8.99 -17.46
C PHE A 55 3.07 7.49 -17.69
N LEU A 56 3.08 7.04 -18.94
CA LEU A 56 2.88 5.61 -19.26
C LEU A 56 4.02 4.73 -18.72
N GLY A 57 5.26 5.23 -18.76
CA GLY A 57 6.42 4.56 -18.17
C GLY A 57 6.27 4.38 -16.66
N ALA A 58 5.97 5.46 -15.93
CA ALA A 58 5.76 5.40 -14.48
C ALA A 58 4.55 4.54 -14.09
N ALA A 59 3.42 4.69 -14.80
CA ALA A 59 2.22 3.90 -14.55
C ALA A 59 2.45 2.40 -14.80
N SER A 60 3.12 2.03 -15.90
CA SER A 60 3.45 0.64 -16.18
C SER A 60 4.43 0.05 -15.17
N ALA A 61 5.44 0.82 -14.75
CA ALA A 61 6.37 0.42 -13.70
C ALA A 61 5.65 0.18 -12.36
N LEU A 62 4.71 1.04 -11.98
CA LEU A 62 3.91 0.89 -10.76
C LEU A 62 3.05 -0.37 -10.82
N ILE A 63 2.33 -0.59 -11.92
CA ILE A 63 1.50 -1.78 -12.13
C ILE A 63 2.35 -3.06 -12.05
N ALA A 64 3.49 -3.08 -12.76
CA ALA A 64 4.38 -4.24 -12.79
C ALA A 64 4.94 -4.54 -11.39
N THR A 65 5.44 -3.52 -10.69
CA THR A 65 6.02 -3.68 -9.35
C THR A 65 4.96 -4.13 -8.34
N SER A 66 3.76 -3.55 -8.40
CA SER A 66 2.64 -3.95 -7.54
C SER A 66 2.20 -5.39 -7.79
N LEU A 67 2.11 -5.80 -9.06
CA LEU A 67 1.75 -7.17 -9.43
C LEU A 67 2.77 -8.18 -8.88
N ILE A 68 4.05 -7.90 -9.05
CA ILE A 68 5.14 -8.74 -8.51
C ILE A 68 5.04 -8.81 -6.99
N GLY A 69 4.86 -7.67 -6.32
CA GLY A 69 4.71 -7.59 -4.87
C GLY A 69 3.52 -8.40 -4.34
N VAL A 70 2.36 -8.31 -4.99
CA VAL A 70 1.17 -9.07 -4.60
C VAL A 70 1.35 -10.57 -4.84
N LEU A 71 1.93 -10.97 -5.97
CA LEU A 71 2.18 -12.39 -6.25
C LEU A 71 3.15 -13.00 -5.24
N LEU A 72 4.26 -12.30 -4.96
CA LEU A 72 5.26 -12.74 -4.00
C LEU A 72 4.69 -12.76 -2.58
N GLY A 73 3.96 -11.71 -2.18
CA GLY A 73 3.29 -11.64 -0.89
C GLY A 73 2.27 -12.76 -0.70
N ARG A 74 1.48 -13.07 -1.74
CA ARG A 74 0.51 -14.17 -1.71
C ARG A 74 1.20 -15.54 -1.60
N TRP A 75 2.34 -15.72 -2.26
CA TRP A 75 3.14 -16.94 -2.13
C TRP A 75 3.71 -17.08 -0.72
N LEU A 76 4.25 -15.99 -0.16
CA LEU A 76 4.85 -15.97 1.17
C LEU A 76 3.81 -16.21 2.28
N ALA A 77 2.63 -15.57 2.18
CA ALA A 77 1.52 -15.74 3.11
C ALA A 77 0.98 -17.18 3.19
N LYS A 78 1.19 -18.00 2.16
CA LYS A 78 0.83 -19.42 2.18
C LYS A 78 1.87 -20.30 2.90
N ARG A 79 3.10 -19.82 3.05
CA ARG A 79 4.23 -20.57 3.60
C ARG A 79 4.59 -20.14 5.03
N VAL A 80 4.26 -18.91 5.40
CA VAL A 80 4.68 -18.27 6.66
C VAL A 80 3.46 -17.80 7.43
N SER A 81 3.47 -17.97 8.76
CA SER A 81 2.38 -17.51 9.61
C SER A 81 2.25 -15.98 9.60
N ALA A 82 1.01 -15.46 9.67
CA ALA A 82 0.76 -14.01 9.69
C ALA A 82 1.53 -13.31 10.82
N LYS A 83 1.57 -13.91 12.02
CA LYS A 83 2.31 -13.36 13.17
C LYS A 83 3.80 -13.19 12.89
N THR A 84 4.41 -14.11 12.14
CA THR A 84 5.82 -14.02 11.76
C THR A 84 6.04 -12.88 10.75
N LEU A 85 5.14 -12.71 9.78
CA LEU A 85 5.21 -11.63 8.79
C LEU A 85 5.08 -10.26 9.44
N ASP A 86 4.12 -10.10 10.36
CA ASP A 86 3.92 -8.85 11.10
C ASP A 86 5.14 -8.50 11.96
N THR A 87 5.70 -9.50 12.65
CA THR A 87 6.91 -9.31 13.46
C THR A 87 8.11 -8.92 12.60
N LEU A 88 8.29 -9.58 11.45
CA LEU A 88 9.35 -9.25 10.50
C LEU A 88 9.21 -7.83 9.95
N ALA A 89 7.99 -7.44 9.55
CA ALA A 89 7.72 -6.09 9.05
C ALA A 89 8.04 -5.03 10.12
N ALA A 90 7.64 -5.25 11.36
CA ALA A 90 7.92 -4.34 12.48
C ALA A 90 9.43 -4.21 12.76
N VAL A 91 10.15 -5.33 12.80
CA VAL A 91 11.61 -5.34 13.02
C VAL A 91 12.34 -4.65 11.87
N LEU A 92 11.98 -4.97 10.62
CA LEU A 92 12.59 -4.36 9.44
C LEU A 92 12.39 -2.83 9.44
N LEU A 93 11.16 -2.38 9.72
CA LEU A 93 10.84 -0.96 9.81
C LEU A 93 11.63 -0.25 10.90
N LEU A 94 11.78 -0.88 12.07
CA LEU A 94 12.56 -0.34 13.18
C LEU A 94 14.03 -0.21 12.81
N LEU A 95 14.61 -1.23 12.15
CA LEU A 95 15.99 -1.19 11.69
C LEU A 95 16.23 -0.08 10.65
N ILE A 96 15.33 0.06 9.68
CA ILE A 96 15.40 1.13 8.67
C ILE A 96 15.33 2.50 9.35
N THR A 97 14.43 2.67 10.32
CA THR A 97 14.26 3.93 11.04
C THR A 97 15.51 4.28 11.84
N VAL A 98 16.06 3.33 12.60
CA VAL A 98 17.29 3.53 13.38
C VAL A 98 18.46 3.86 12.45
N GLY A 99 18.61 3.13 11.34
CA GLY A 99 19.67 3.39 10.36
C GLY A 99 19.56 4.79 9.76
N LEU A 100 18.36 5.19 9.34
CA LEU A 100 18.12 6.52 8.77
C LEU A 100 18.36 7.64 9.80
N VAL A 101 18.01 7.44 11.06
CA VAL A 101 18.30 8.40 12.14
C VAL A 101 19.80 8.48 12.42
N SER A 102 20.51 7.35 12.43
CA SER A 102 21.97 7.32 12.58
C SER A 102 22.68 8.05 11.44
N ASP A 103 22.24 7.87 10.18
CA ASP A 103 22.79 8.58 9.01
C ASP A 103 22.51 10.10 9.03
N ILE A 104 21.46 10.55 9.73
CA ILE A 104 21.12 11.97 9.88
C ILE A 104 21.93 12.64 10.98
N VAL A 105 22.21 11.91 12.06
CA VAL A 105 22.85 12.45 13.28
C VAL A 105 24.38 12.33 13.24
N GLY A 106 24.91 11.35 12.51
CA GLY A 106 26.35 11.17 12.26
C GLY A 106 26.86 12.07 11.14
#